data_AF-A0AAD6QFG4-F1
#
_entry.id   AF-A0AAD6QFG4-F1
#
_cell.length_a   1.000
_cell.length_b   1.000
_cell.length_c   1.000
_cell.angle_alpha   90.00
_cell.angle_beta   90.00
_cell.angle_gamma   90.00
#
_symmetry.space_group_name_H-M   'P 1'
#
loop_
_entity.id
_entity.type
_entity.pdbx_description
1 polymer ?
#
loop_
_entity_poly.entity_id
_entity_poly.type
_entity_poly.pdbx_seq_one_letter_code
_entity_poly.pdbx_strand_id
1 'polypeptide(L)' 'MEVLTFTEEFSSPVVAKRLFTAMVLEADTLIPKLAPQAVKSIETIEGNGGPGTIQKLTFVDG' A
#
# COMPACT_ATOMS: atom_id res chain seq x y z
N MET A 1 13.37 -2.27 -25.55
CA MET A 1 13.00 -2.34 -24.12
C MET A 1 12.36 -3.70 -23.91
N GLU A 2 12.94 -4.53 -23.05
CA GLU A 2 12.31 -5.78 -22.63
C GLU A 2 11.53 -5.53 -21.34
N VAL A 3 10.41 -6.24 -21.20
CA VAL A 3 9.54 -6.20 -20.03
C VAL A 3 9.63 -7.55 -19.32
N LEU A 4 9.97 -7.52 -18.04
CA LEU A 4 9.99 -8.70 -17.18
C LEU A 4 8.74 -8.68 -16.28
N THR A 5 8.01 -9.80 -16.26
CA THR A 5 6.78 -9.93 -15.46
C THR A 5 6.94 -11.07 -14.45
N PHE A 6 6.64 -10.77 -13.17
CA PHE A 6 6.56 -11.76 -12.10
C PHE A 6 5.11 -11.88 -11.62
N THR A 7 4.66 -13.09 -11.32
CA THR A 7 3.31 -13.38 -10.81
C THR A 7 3.42 -14.26 -9.59
N GLU A 8 2.78 -13.86 -8.49
CA GLU A 8 2.71 -14.61 -7.23
C GLU A 8 1.27 -14.67 -6.75
N GLU A 9 0.90 -15.79 -6.13
CA GLU A 9 -0.42 -16.01 -5.55
C GLU A 9 -0.29 -16.47 -4.10
N PHE A 10 -1.09 -15.91 -3.21
CA PHE A 10 -1.23 -16.34 -1.82
C PHE A 10 -2.70 -16.27 -1.39
N SER A 11 -3.10 -17.14 -0.48
CA SER A 11 -4.45 -17.15 0.09
C SER A 11 -4.50 -16.37 1.40
N SER A 12 -5.64 -15.75 1.68
CA SER A 12 -5.91 -15.08 2.96
C SER A 12 -7.28 -15.50 3.49
N PRO A 13 -7.43 -15.75 4.80
CA PRO A 13 -8.74 -15.99 5.40
C PRO A 13 -9.60 -14.71 5.45
N VAL A 14 -9.03 -13.53 5.16
CA VAL A 14 -9.73 -12.26 5.15
C VAL A 14 -10.49 -12.09 3.83
N VAL A 15 -11.77 -11.73 3.91
CA VAL A 15 -12.62 -11.48 2.73
C VAL A 15 -12.03 -10.41 1.81
N ALA A 16 -12.12 -10.63 0.50
CA ALA A 16 -11.47 -9.82 -0.53
C ALA A 16 -11.76 -8.31 -0.40
N LYS A 17 -13.02 -7.92 -0.14
CA LYS A 17 -13.40 -6.51 0.04
C LYS A 17 -12.60 -5.83 1.16
N ARG A 18 -12.46 -6.51 2.30
CA ARG A 18 -11.74 -5.97 3.46
C ARG A 18 -10.24 -5.91 3.21
N LEU A 19 -9.69 -6.93 2.55
CA LEU A 19 -8.27 -6.95 2.20
C LEU A 19 -7.93 -5.80 1.25
N PHE A 20 -8.74 -5.60 0.20
CA PHE A 20 -8.55 -4.51 -0.76
C PHE A 20 -8.69 -3.13 -0.10
N THR A 21 -9.71 -2.94 0.74
CA THR A 21 -9.83 -1.70 1.51
C THR A 21 -8.59 -1.46 2.37
N ALA A 22 -8.12 -2.48 3.10
CA ALA A 22 -7.00 -2.30 4.03
C ALA A 22 -5.64 -2.09 3.33
N MET A 23 -5.38 -2.80 2.23
CA MET A 23 -4.07 -2.82 1.56
C MET A 23 -3.95 -1.81 0.41
N VAL A 24 -5.06 -1.27 -0.09
CA VAL A 24 -5.05 -0.36 -1.24
C VAL A 24 -5.70 0.98 -0.90
N LEU A 25 -6.95 0.97 -0.42
CA LEU A 25 -7.72 2.21 -0.23
C LEU A 25 -7.33 2.98 1.04
N GLU A 26 -7.06 2.26 2.12
CA GLU A 26 -6.71 2.82 3.44
C GLU A 26 -5.27 2.49 3.85
N ALA A 27 -4.46 2.07 2.89
CA ALA A 27 -3.08 1.62 3.11
C ALA A 27 -2.24 2.71 3.78
N ASP A 28 -2.49 3.96 3.42
CA ASP A 28 -1.79 5.13 3.93
C ASP A 28 -1.95 5.33 5.45
N THR A 29 -3.11 4.97 5.98
CA THR A 29 -3.40 5.06 7.41
C THR A 29 -3.15 3.75 8.16
N LEU A 30 -3.33 2.60 7.52
CA LEU A 30 -3.24 1.28 8.17
C LEU A 30 -1.84 0.70 8.15
N ILE A 31 -1.09 0.80 7.06
CA ILE A 31 0.27 0.22 6.95
C ILE A 31 1.20 0.78 8.04
N PRO A 32 1.27 2.10 8.30
CA PRO A 32 2.12 2.63 9.37
C PRO A 32 1.71 2.14 10.76
N LYS A 33 0.44 1.81 10.98
CA LYS A 33 -0.04 1.24 12.25
C LYS A 33 0.26 -0.24 12.39
N LEU A 34 0.24 -0.98 11.28
CA LEU A 34 0.49 -2.42 11.24
C LEU A 34 1.98 -2.75 11.30
N ALA A 35 2.81 -1.92 10.66
CA ALA A 35 4.26 -2.09 10.61
C ALA A 35 4.99 -0.77 10.97
N PRO A 36 4.78 -0.23 12.18
CA PRO A 36 5.37 1.05 12.61
C PRO A 36 6.90 1.04 12.63
N GLN A 37 7.50 -0.14 12.76
CA GLN A 37 8.95 -0.35 12.71
C GLN A 37 9.53 -0.31 11.30
N ALA A 38 8.70 -0.28 10.26
CA ALA A 38 9.15 -0.25 8.87
C ALA A 38 8.69 1.02 8.18
N VAL A 39 7.42 1.40 8.36
CA VAL A 39 6.80 2.52 7.64
C VAL A 39 6.52 3.67 8.61
N LYS A 40 7.15 4.81 8.35
CA LYS A 40 6.99 6.05 9.12
C LYS A 40 5.72 6.78 8.72
N SER A 41 5.49 6.96 7.42
CA SER A 41 4.28 7.58 6.89
C SER A 41 4.04 7.19 5.43
N ILE A 42 2.80 7.34 5.00
CA ILE A 42 2.40 7.33 3.60
C ILE A 42 1.49 8.54 3.41
N GLU A 43 1.81 9.36 2.43
CA GLU A 43 1.13 10.64 2.22
C GLU A 43 0.72 10.77 0.75
N THR A 44 -0.53 11.11 0.49
CA THR A 44 -0.97 11.50 -0.86
C THR A 44 -0.38 12.88 -1.18
N ILE A 45 0.42 12.95 -2.25
CA ILE A 45 1.04 14.19 -2.72
C ILE A 45 0.29 14.81 -3.90
N GLU A 46 -0.46 14.01 -4.66
CA GLU A 46 -1.33 14.47 -5.75
C GLU A 46 -2.53 13.54 -5.91
N GLY A 47 -3.71 14.09 -6.22
CA GLY A 47 -4.93 13.32 -6.47
C GLY A 47 -5.87 13.20 -5.27
N ASN A 48 -6.81 12.27 -5.35
CA ASN A 48 -7.94 12.14 -4.42
C ASN A 48 -8.19 10.70 -3.90
N GLY A 49 -7.23 9.80 -4.12
CA GLY A 49 -7.37 8.37 -3.81
C GLY A 49 -7.94 7.52 -4.95
N GLY A 50 -8.38 8.14 -6.05
CA GLY A 50 -8.79 7.45 -7.27
C GLY A 50 -7.63 7.23 -8.27
N PRO A 51 -7.94 6.72 -9.48
CA PRO A 51 -6.94 6.56 -10.55
C PRO A 51 -6.16 7.85 -10.82
N GLY A 52 -4.84 7.74 -10.93
CA GLY A 52 -3.93 8.88 -11.11
C GLY A 52 -3.40 9.51 -9.80
N THR A 53 -3.81 9.02 -8.64
CA THR A 53 -3.27 9.46 -7.34
C THR A 53 -1.80 9.08 -7.19
N ILE A 54 -0.99 10.00 -6.65
CA ILE A 54 0.43 9.80 -6.35
C ILE A 54 0.63 9.85 -4.84
N GLN A 55 1.28 8.82 -4.28
CA GLN A 55 1.58 8.70 -2.86
C GLN A 55 3.09 8.60 -2.61
N LYS A 56 3.55 9.24 -1.54
CA LYS A 56 4.92 9.15 -1.02
C LYS A 56 4.95 8.25 0.21
N LEU A 57 5.65 7.12 0.13
CA LEU A 57 5.94 6.25 1.27
C LEU A 57 7.30 6.62 1.88
N THR A 58 7.32 6.83 3.19
CA THR A 58 8.53 7.14 3.97
C THR A 58 8.79 5.97 4.93
N PHE A 59 9.96 5.34 4.82
CA PHE A 59 10.40 4.33 5.78
C PHE A 59 10.91 4.99 7.07
N VAL A 60 11.01 4.22 8.15
CA VAL A 60 11.67 4.69 9.37
C VAL A 60 13.17 4.91 9.13
N ASP A 61 13.76 5.79 9.94
CA ASP A 61 15.21 6.02 9.96
C ASP A 61 15.90 4.81 10.63
N GLY A 62 17.07 4.40 10.14
CA GLY A 62 17.83 3.24 10.62
C GLY A 62 18.62 3.46 11.90
#